data_AF-A0A2R3JN69-F1
#
_entry.id   AF-A0A2R3JN69-F1
#
_cell.length_a   1.000
_cell.length_b   1.000
_cell.length_c   1.000
_cell.angle_alpha   90.00
_cell.angle_beta   90.00
_cell.angle_gamma   90.00
#
_symmetry.space_group_name_H-M   'P 1'
#
loop_
_entity.id
_entity.type
_entity.pdbx_description
1 polymer ?
#
loop_
_entity_poly.entity_id
_entity_poly.type
_entity_poly.pdbx_seq_one_letter_code
_entity_poly.pdbx_strand_id
1 'polypeptide(L)' 'MKPDNDVLLLAYFKQNHITQQDLADSIDRSVNTVWNKLHGRSNWSIVEVQKLHDDFKVPTQYFFHD' A
#
# COMPACT_ATOMS: atom_id res chain seq x y z
N MET A 1 17.19 14.32 -3.33
CA MET A 1 16.86 12.93 -2.95
C MET A 1 15.51 12.60 -3.55
N LYS A 2 15.37 11.46 -4.24
CA LYS A 2 14.04 10.93 -4.57
C LYS A 2 13.40 10.50 -3.23
N PRO A 3 12.12 10.78 -2.98
CA PRO A 3 11.45 10.29 -1.78
C PRO A 3 11.44 8.77 -1.79
N ASP A 4 11.61 8.16 -0.62
CA ASP A 4 11.49 6.70 -0.45
C ASP A 4 10.09 6.26 -0.90
N ASN A 5 9.99 5.10 -1.56
CA ASN A 5 8.74 4.63 -2.13
C ASN A 5 7.64 4.44 -1.06
N ASP A 6 8.01 4.13 0.18
CA ASP A 6 7.09 4.07 1.33
C ASP A 6 6.45 5.44 1.64
N VAL A 7 7.23 6.53 1.51
CA VAL A 7 6.73 7.89 1.72
C VAL A 7 5.74 8.28 0.62
N LEU A 8 6.02 7.89 -0.64
CA LEU A 8 5.11 8.10 -1.76
C LEU A 8 3.81 7.31 -1.58
N LEU A 9 3.91 6.06 -1.16
CA LEU A 9 2.78 5.17 -0.94
C LEU A 9 1.84 5.71 0.16
N LEU A 10 2.41 6.08 1.32
CA LEU A 10 1.66 6.66 2.43
C LEU A 10 1.04 8.01 2.06
N ALA A 11 1.77 8.87 1.35
CA ALA A 11 1.26 10.16 0.88
C ALA A 11 0.08 9.97 -0.09
N TYR A 12 0.17 8.99 -1.00
CA TYR A 12 -0.90 8.69 -1.94
C TYR A 12 -2.18 8.29 -1.21
N PHE A 13 -2.11 7.34 -0.27
CA PHE A 13 -3.30 6.92 0.48
C PHE A 13 -3.92 8.06 1.28
N LYS A 14 -3.09 8.90 1.91
CA LYS A 14 -3.56 10.08 2.64
C LYS A 14 -4.26 11.10 1.74
N GLN A 15 -3.71 11.38 0.56
CA GLN A 15 -4.28 12.34 -0.39
C GLN A 15 -5.58 11.86 -1.02
N ASN A 16 -5.74 10.55 -1.20
CA ASN A 16 -6.94 9.94 -1.78
C ASN A 16 -7.96 9.49 -0.73
N HIS A 17 -7.77 9.87 0.54
CA HIS A 17 -8.64 9.49 1.67
C HIS A 17 -8.84 7.98 1.84
N ILE A 18 -7.84 7.18 1.46
CA ILE A 18 -7.86 5.72 1.58
C ILE A 18 -7.39 5.36 2.99
N THR A 19 -8.25 4.70 3.75
CA THR A 19 -7.95 4.30 5.14
C THR A 19 -7.24 2.95 5.18
N GLN A 20 -6.59 2.64 6.31
CA GLN A 20 -6.02 1.30 6.51
C GLN A 20 -7.07 0.19 6.54
N GLN A 21 -8.32 0.52 6.89
CA GLN A 21 -9.44 -0.43 6.84
C GLN A 21 -9.79 -0.74 5.39
N ASP A 22 -9.90 0.28 4.52
CA ASP A 22 -10.18 0.07 3.09
C ASP A 22 -9.11 -0.81 2.43
N LEU A 23 -7.84 -0.55 2.74
CA LEU A 23 -6.72 -1.37 2.29
C LEU A 23 -6.84 -2.82 2.77
N ALA A 24 -7.23 -3.01 4.04
CA ALA A 24 -7.37 -4.32 4.66
C ALA A 24 -8.52 -5.12 4.02
N ASP A 25 -9.64 -4.45 3.78
CA ASP A 25 -10.82 -5.03 3.14
C ASP A 25 -10.54 -5.45 1.69
N SER A 26 -9.86 -4.60 0.91
CA SER A 26 -9.48 -4.88 -0.48
C SER A 26 -8.62 -6.16 -0.62
N ILE A 27 -7.65 -6.33 0.28
CA ILE A 27 -6.72 -7.47 0.21
C ILE A 27 -7.14 -8.67 1.06
N ASP A 28 -8.31 -8.62 1.70
CA ASP A 28 -8.83 -9.64 2.61
C ASP A 28 -7.83 -9.99 3.73
N ARG A 29 -7.38 -8.97 4.46
CA ARG A 29 -6.42 -9.08 5.57
C ARG A 29 -6.84 -8.22 6.76
N SER A 30 -6.11 -8.37 7.86
CA SER A 30 -6.29 -7.49 9.03
C SER A 30 -5.62 -6.13 8.83
N VAL A 31 -6.16 -5.09 9.48
CA VAL A 31 -5.53 -3.76 9.56
C VAL A 31 -4.09 -3.85 10.08
N ASN A 32 -3.81 -4.74 11.04
CA ASN A 32 -2.45 -4.94 11.56
C ASN A 32 -1.49 -5.51 10.49
N THR A 33 -1.99 -6.34 9.57
CA THR A 33 -1.21 -6.82 8.43
C THR A 33 -0.85 -5.67 7.49
N VAL A 34 -1.81 -4.81 7.16
CA VAL A 34 -1.58 -3.61 6.35
C VAL A 34 -0.60 -2.68 7.04
N TRP A 35 -0.77 -2.44 8.34
CA TRP A 35 0.14 -1.60 9.12
C TRP A 35 1.57 -2.13 9.07
N ASN A 36 1.79 -3.44 9.24
CA ASN A 36 3.12 -4.05 9.13
C ASN A 36 3.73 -3.85 7.73
N LYS A 37 2.95 -4.01 6.66
CA LYS A 37 3.41 -3.82 5.27
C LYS A 37 3.78 -2.36 4.98
N LEU A 38 2.95 -1.42 5.43
CA LEU A 38 3.19 0.02 5.29
C LEU A 38 4.45 0.52 6.02
N HIS A 39 4.91 -0.21 7.04
CA HIS A 39 6.10 0.13 7.81
C HIS A 39 7.29 -0.80 7.50
N GLY A 40 7.25 -1.50 6.35
CA GLY A 40 8.35 -2.36 5.89
C GLY A 40 8.63 -3.60 6.74
N ARG A 41 7.72 -3.98 7.65
CA ARG A 41 7.85 -5.18 8.51
C ARG A 41 7.43 -6.46 7.80
N SER A 42 6.76 -6.34 6.66
CA SER A 42 6.42 -7.45 5.79
C SER A 42 6.26 -6.98 4.35
N ASN A 43 6.49 -7.88 3.40
CA ASN A 43 6.46 -7.56 1.98
C ASN A 43 5.05 -7.61 1.40
N TRP A 44 4.80 -6.81 0.37
CA TRP A 44 3.63 -6.93 -0.49
C TRP A 44 3.80 -8.08 -1.48
N SER A 45 2.76 -8.88 -1.66
CA SER A 45 2.68 -9.85 -2.75
C SER A 45 2.17 -9.19 -4.03
N ILE A 46 2.50 -9.76 -5.18
CA ILE A 46 2.04 -9.27 -6.49
C ILE A 46 0.51 -9.21 -6.55
N VAL A 47 -0.18 -10.20 -5.97
CA VAL A 47 -1.65 -10.25 -5.95
C VAL A 47 -2.24 -9.11 -5.11
N GLU A 48 -1.65 -8.79 -3.97
CA GLU A 48 -2.09 -7.66 -3.14
C GLU A 48 -1.84 -6.33 -3.86
N VAL A 49 -0.68 -6.15 -4.49
CA VAL A 49 -0.36 -4.93 -5.26
C VAL A 49 -1.35 -4.74 -6.41
N GLN A 50 -1.66 -5.82 -7.14
CA GLN A 50 -2.63 -5.76 -8.24
C GLN A 50 -4.02 -5.38 -7.75
N LYS A 51 -4.52 -5.99 -6.66
CA LYS A 51 -5.82 -5.63 -6.07
C LYS A 51 -5.87 -4.16 -5.66
N LEU A 52 -4.84 -3.68 -4.96
CA LEU A 52 -4.78 -2.29 -4.54
C LEU A 52 -4.71 -1.33 -5.73
N HIS A 53 -3.97 -1.69 -6.79
CA HIS A 53 -3.96 -0.93 -8.03
C HIS A 53 -5.34 -0.89 -8.68
N ASP A 54 -6.04 -2.02 -8.74
CA ASP A 54 -7.35 -2.10 -9.40
C ASP A 54 -8.41 -1.31 -8.63
N ASP A 55 -8.44 -1.43 -7.30
CA ASP A 55 -9.43 -0.80 -6.42
C ASP A 55 -9.17 0.70 -6.20
N PHE A 56 -7.90 1.07 -6.00
CA PHE A 56 -7.52 2.42 -5.57
C PHE A 56 -6.70 3.21 -6.59
N LYS A 57 -6.34 2.61 -7.73
CA LYS A 57 -5.50 3.23 -8.78
C LYS A 57 -4.13 3.70 -8.30
N VAL A 58 -3.65 3.13 -7.19
CA VAL A 58 -2.30 3.40 -6.68
C VAL A 58 -1.24 2.86 -7.66
N PRO A 59 -0.22 3.65 -8.04
CA PRO A 59 0.84 3.18 -8.91
C PRO A 59 1.62 1.99 -8.31
N THR A 60 1.73 0.89 -9.06
CA THR A 60 2.39 -0.34 -8.60
C THR A 60 3.86 -0.14 -8.23
N GLN A 61 4.53 0.80 -8.89
CA GLN A 61 5.91 1.21 -8.61
C GLN A 61 6.15 1.71 -7.17
N TYR A 62 5.10 2.16 -6.46
CA TYR A 62 5.23 2.61 -5.07
C TYR A 62 5.38 1.46 -4.07
N PHE A 63 5.12 0.21 -4.48
CA PHE A 63 5.19 -0.97 -3.62
C PHE A 63 6.53 -1.71 -3.70
N PHE A 64 7.37 -1.38 -4.67
CA PHE A 64 8.64 -2.05 -4.90
C PHE A 64 9.79 -1.09 -4.59
N HIS A 65 10.79 -1.57 -3.88
CA HIS A 65 12.05 -0.87 -3.66
C HIS A 65 13.07 -1.48 -4.62
N ASP A 66 13.79 -0.65 -5.39
CA ASP A 66 14.99 -1.08 -6.13
C ASP A 66 16.19 -1.17 -5.18
#